data_AF-A0A7C3PVE7-F1
#
_entry.id   AF-A0A7C3PVE7-F1
#
_cell.length_a   1.000
_cell.length_b   1.000
_cell.length_c   1.000
_cell.angle_alpha   90.00
_cell.angle_beta   90.00
_cell.angle_gamma   90.00
#
_symmetry.space_group_name_H-M   'P 1'
#
loop_
_entity.id
_entity.type
_entity.pdbx_description
1 polymer ?
#
loop_
_entity_poly.entity_id
_entity_poly.type
_entity_poly.pdbx_seq_one_letter_code
_entity_poly.pdbx_strand_id
1 'polypeptide(L)'
;MQRQSHIIKQKTGPDDPELQAMLQEALAQVSPEDVIAIADELAERHARLFSGLRLDSASLASSFADIASAVAHTKANAQAITNYFAQGDYSLFEQLLHGEAPAPVRVAVFVEKLNALDTRLALELATGLLHNTFPSQHWLWTRWLWDPTVGTGILPLLAGSVHNLQADNLADGYVRVGAVTAMSVKFGEGTGLFTPALTDDPKRAPFANSAFLACAYSVYLYGTTSWRLSREFNGLLPTLPNMARRLLGLKKSPSPQTPLPMGEGQG
;
A
#
# COMPACT_ATOMS: atom_id res chain seq x y z
N MET A 1 43.24 -29.54 14.55
CA MET A 1 41.92 -29.22 15.13
C MET A 1 41.41 -27.94 14.47
N GLN A 2 40.61 -28.05 13.41
CA GLN A 2 40.08 -26.88 12.70
C GLN A 2 38.90 -26.29 13.49
N ARG A 3 38.95 -24.98 13.78
CA ARG A 3 37.75 -24.25 14.20
C ARG A 3 36.83 -24.14 12.98
N GLN A 4 35.66 -24.75 13.04
CA GLN A 4 34.60 -24.47 12.08
C GLN A 4 34.14 -23.03 12.28
N SER A 5 34.51 -22.14 11.36
CA SER A 5 33.95 -20.80 11.28
C SER A 5 32.49 -20.92 10.86
N HIS A 6 31.57 -20.90 11.84
CA HIS A 6 30.16 -20.70 11.57
C HIS A 6 29.98 -19.29 11.01
N ILE A 7 30.05 -19.17 9.69
CA ILE A 7 29.51 -18.01 8.97
C ILE A 7 28.01 -18.07 9.19
N ILE A 8 27.53 -17.29 10.16
CA ILE A 8 26.10 -17.02 10.33
C ILE A 8 25.63 -16.41 9.01
N LYS A 9 24.87 -17.18 8.23
CA LYS A 9 24.24 -16.66 7.01
C LYS A 9 23.30 -15.55 7.43
N GLN A 10 23.66 -14.31 7.11
CA GLN A 10 22.77 -13.17 7.24
C GLN A 10 21.63 -13.34 6.23
N LYS A 11 20.59 -14.06 6.62
CA LYS A 11 19.33 -14.08 5.89
C LYS A 11 18.61 -12.77 6.20
N THR A 12 18.67 -11.82 5.27
CA THR A 12 17.97 -10.53 5.40
C THR A 12 16.97 -10.33 4.25
N GLY A 13 16.38 -11.43 3.80
CA GLY A 13 15.44 -11.49 2.69
C GLY A 13 14.15 -12.21 3.08
N PRO A 14 13.16 -12.30 2.19
CA PRO A 14 11.85 -12.88 2.49
C PRO A 14 11.89 -14.36 2.91
N ASP A 15 12.91 -15.12 2.51
CA ASP A 15 13.09 -16.53 2.91
C ASP A 15 13.68 -16.69 4.34
N ASP A 16 13.62 -15.63 5.15
CA ASP A 16 14.07 -15.61 6.54
C ASP A 16 12.91 -15.76 7.54
N PRO A 17 12.80 -16.91 8.24
CA PRO A 17 11.73 -17.11 9.22
C PRO A 17 11.88 -16.20 10.46
N GLU A 18 13.09 -15.77 10.81
CA GLU A 18 13.31 -14.85 11.94
C GLU A 18 12.71 -13.47 11.64
N LEU A 19 12.92 -12.94 10.44
CA LEU A 19 12.29 -11.70 9.97
C LEU A 19 10.75 -11.78 9.94
N GLN A 20 10.18 -12.92 9.56
CA GLN A 20 8.71 -13.11 9.56
C GLN A 20 8.15 -13.14 10.99
N ALA A 21 8.82 -13.83 11.92
CA ALA A 21 8.44 -13.87 13.33
C ALA A 21 8.52 -12.48 13.99
N MET A 22 9.62 -11.74 13.77
CA MET A 22 9.77 -10.36 14.27
C MET A 22 8.70 -9.42 13.71
N LEU A 23 8.29 -9.59 12.45
CA LEU A 23 7.20 -8.81 11.86
C LEU A 23 5.86 -9.13 12.54
N GLN A 24 5.59 -10.40 12.86
CA GLN A 24 4.36 -10.80 13.56
C GLN A 24 4.31 -10.27 15.00
N GLU A 25 5.42 -10.35 15.75
CA GLU A 25 5.54 -9.79 17.10
C GLU A 25 5.35 -8.26 17.11
N ALA A 26 5.95 -7.56 16.15
CA ALA A 26 5.83 -6.11 16.04
C ALA A 26 4.43 -5.68 15.56
N LEU A 27 3.74 -6.49 14.74
CA LEU A 27 2.35 -6.25 14.36
C LEU A 27 1.37 -6.42 15.52
N ALA A 28 1.66 -7.29 16.50
CA ALA A 28 0.87 -7.40 17.72
C ALA A 28 0.92 -6.15 18.62
N GLN A 29 1.79 -5.18 18.32
CA GLN A 29 1.84 -3.86 18.97
C GLN A 29 1.08 -2.76 18.22
N VAL A 30 0.52 -3.07 17.04
CA VAL A 30 -0.32 -2.12 16.28
C VAL A 30 -1.73 -2.11 16.88
N SER A 31 -2.32 -0.93 17.03
CA SER A 31 -3.71 -0.81 17.49
C SER A 31 -4.68 -1.26 16.40
N PRO A 32 -5.67 -2.14 16.67
CA PRO A 32 -6.75 -2.42 15.73
C PRO A 32 -7.52 -1.14 15.33
N GLU A 33 -7.66 -0.18 16.25
CA GLU A 33 -8.33 1.11 15.98
C GLU A 33 -7.60 1.94 14.91
N ASP A 34 -6.27 1.84 14.82
CA ASP A 34 -5.52 2.52 13.75
C ASP A 34 -5.83 1.91 12.37
N VAL A 35 -6.02 0.57 12.30
CA VAL A 35 -6.38 -0.13 11.07
C VAL A 35 -7.83 0.18 10.68
N ILE A 36 -8.75 0.22 11.63
CA ILE A 36 -10.15 0.64 11.43
C ILE A 36 -10.22 2.07 10.92
N ALA A 37 -9.53 3.02 11.55
CA ALA A 37 -9.53 4.42 11.13
C ALA A 37 -8.96 4.61 9.71
N ILE A 38 -7.93 3.85 9.33
CA ILE A 38 -7.39 3.86 7.97
C ILE A 38 -8.40 3.27 6.96
N ALA A 39 -9.11 2.20 7.32
CA ALA A 39 -10.15 1.62 6.47
C ALA A 39 -11.36 2.55 6.30
N ASP A 40 -11.75 3.29 7.35
CA ASP A 40 -12.76 4.36 7.26
C ASP A 40 -12.31 5.48 6.31
N GLU A 41 -11.09 5.99 6.46
CA GLU A 41 -10.54 7.02 5.56
C GLU A 41 -10.47 6.56 4.08
N LEU A 42 -10.19 5.28 3.84
CA LEU A 42 -10.26 4.67 2.50
C LEU A 42 -11.70 4.60 1.98
N ALA A 43 -12.65 4.18 2.82
CA ALA A 43 -14.06 4.08 2.46
C ALA A 43 -14.70 5.46 2.20
N GLU A 44 -14.37 6.48 2.99
CA GLU A 44 -14.76 7.88 2.76
C GLU A 44 -14.18 8.41 1.45
N ARG A 45 -12.90 8.11 1.16
CA ARG A 45 -12.27 8.48 -0.11
C ARG A 45 -12.94 7.81 -1.30
N HIS A 46 -13.25 6.52 -1.20
CA HIS A 46 -14.01 5.79 -2.22
C HIS A 46 -15.37 6.45 -2.46
N ALA A 47 -16.17 6.65 -1.41
CA ALA A 47 -17.49 7.27 -1.50
C ALA A 47 -17.47 8.68 -2.11
N ARG A 48 -16.42 9.46 -1.86
CA ARG A 48 -16.27 10.85 -2.34
C ARG A 48 -15.70 10.98 -3.75
N LEU A 49 -14.76 10.12 -4.16
CA LEU A 49 -14.00 10.29 -5.41
C LEU A 49 -14.18 9.20 -6.46
N PHE A 50 -14.56 7.98 -6.05
CA PHE A 50 -14.50 6.80 -6.92
C PHE A 50 -15.84 6.09 -7.09
N SER A 51 -16.71 6.14 -6.08
CA SER A 51 -18.09 5.65 -6.19
C SER A 51 -18.86 6.50 -7.20
N GLY A 52 -19.30 5.88 -8.30
CA GLY A 52 -19.94 6.59 -9.41
C GLY A 52 -19.00 7.53 -10.16
N LEU A 53 -17.68 7.25 -10.18
CA LEU A 53 -16.68 8.04 -10.92
C LEU A 53 -17.14 8.28 -12.37
N ARG A 54 -17.32 9.55 -12.73
CA ARG A 54 -17.70 9.97 -14.08
C ARG A 54 -16.47 10.11 -14.96
N LEU A 55 -16.46 9.41 -16.08
CA LEU A 55 -15.33 9.36 -17.02
C LEU A 55 -15.42 10.36 -18.18
N ASP A 56 -16.42 11.25 -18.16
CA ASP A 56 -16.46 12.39 -19.09
C ASP A 56 -15.32 13.37 -18.80
N SER A 57 -14.72 13.90 -19.88
CA SER A 57 -13.48 14.70 -19.80
C SER A 57 -13.62 15.95 -18.91
N ALA A 58 -14.81 16.56 -18.84
CA ALA A 58 -15.07 17.72 -17.97
C ALA A 58 -15.03 17.34 -16.48
N SER A 59 -15.73 16.26 -16.10
CA SER A 59 -15.76 15.76 -14.72
C SER A 59 -14.36 15.31 -14.27
N LEU A 60 -13.64 14.57 -15.13
CA LEU A 60 -12.27 14.17 -14.84
C LEU A 60 -11.33 15.39 -14.74
N ALA A 61 -11.33 16.32 -15.70
CA ALA A 61 -10.47 17.50 -15.64
C ALA A 61 -10.66 18.34 -14.36
N SER A 62 -11.88 18.42 -13.82
CA SER A 62 -12.15 19.11 -12.55
C SER A 62 -11.65 18.38 -11.29
N SER A 63 -11.45 17.06 -11.35
CA SER A 63 -11.17 16.20 -10.20
C SER A 63 -9.82 15.46 -10.28
N PHE A 64 -9.12 15.55 -11.42
CA PHE A 64 -8.01 14.66 -11.73
C PHE A 64 -6.82 14.79 -10.78
N ALA A 65 -6.54 15.99 -10.27
CA ALA A 65 -5.48 16.21 -9.28
C ALA A 65 -5.73 15.46 -7.95
N ASP A 66 -7.01 15.33 -7.55
CA ASP A 66 -7.43 14.57 -6.37
C ASP A 66 -7.32 13.06 -6.63
N ILE A 67 -7.73 12.59 -7.83
CA ILE A 67 -7.59 11.20 -8.26
C ILE A 67 -6.11 10.80 -8.32
N ALA A 68 -5.27 11.60 -8.98
CA ALA A 68 -3.82 11.40 -9.07
C ALA A 68 -3.15 11.37 -7.70
N SER A 69 -3.61 12.22 -6.76
CA SER A 69 -3.12 12.23 -5.37
C SER A 69 -3.58 11.00 -4.57
N ALA A 70 -4.74 10.43 -4.88
CA ALA A 70 -5.29 9.26 -4.21
C ALA A 70 -4.62 7.93 -4.63
N VAL A 71 -4.10 7.86 -5.86
CA VAL A 71 -3.41 6.66 -6.39
C VAL A 71 -1.87 6.72 -6.26
N ALA A 72 -1.30 7.91 -6.06
CA ALA A 72 0.15 8.09 -5.98
C ALA A 72 0.67 8.14 -4.53
N HIS A 73 1.79 7.46 -4.28
CA HIS A 73 2.44 7.42 -2.95
C HIS A 73 3.24 8.70 -2.61
N THR A 74 3.46 9.60 -3.57
CA THR A 74 4.11 10.91 -3.36
C THR A 74 3.45 12.03 -4.17
N LYS A 75 3.58 13.27 -3.68
CA LYS A 75 3.17 14.49 -4.40
C LYS A 75 3.88 14.63 -5.76
N ALA A 76 5.14 14.20 -5.88
CA ALA A 76 5.87 14.21 -7.15
C ALA A 76 5.23 13.28 -8.18
N ASN A 77 4.88 12.06 -7.77
CA ASN A 77 4.17 11.10 -8.63
C ASN A 77 2.76 11.59 -9.00
N ALA A 78 2.01 12.17 -8.05
CA ALA A 78 0.71 12.78 -8.31
C ALA A 78 0.81 13.93 -9.33
N GLN A 79 1.83 14.77 -9.23
CA GLN A 79 2.09 15.85 -10.19
C GLN A 79 2.50 15.32 -11.57
N ALA A 80 3.32 14.27 -11.63
CA ALA A 80 3.72 13.65 -12.90
C ALA A 80 2.51 13.05 -13.64
N ILE A 81 1.62 12.35 -12.92
CA ILE A 81 0.33 11.88 -13.46
C ILE A 81 -0.52 13.07 -13.93
N THR A 82 -0.71 14.09 -13.08
CA THR A 82 -1.52 15.27 -13.42
C THR A 82 -1.01 15.99 -14.67
N ASN A 83 0.32 16.14 -14.80
CA ASN A 83 0.94 16.77 -15.96
C ASN A 83 0.78 15.94 -17.24
N TYR A 84 0.86 14.61 -17.15
CA TYR A 84 0.66 13.72 -18.30
C TYR A 84 -0.72 13.93 -18.93
N PHE A 85 -1.76 14.01 -18.10
CA PHE A 85 -3.16 14.17 -18.53
C PHE A 85 -3.61 15.63 -18.63
N ALA A 86 -2.70 16.60 -18.62
CA ALA A 86 -3.04 18.03 -18.65
C ALA A 86 -3.82 18.47 -19.91
N GLN A 87 -3.76 17.69 -21.00
CA GLN A 87 -4.53 17.90 -22.24
C GLN A 87 -5.90 17.18 -22.25
N GLY A 88 -6.25 16.44 -21.19
CA GLY A 88 -7.60 15.90 -21.00
C GLY A 88 -7.95 14.61 -21.75
N ASP A 89 -6.98 13.90 -22.33
CA ASP A 89 -7.20 12.58 -22.94
C ASP A 89 -7.28 11.48 -21.87
N TYR A 90 -8.49 11.29 -21.36
CA TYR A 90 -8.82 10.22 -20.40
C TYR A 90 -9.43 8.98 -21.07
N SER A 91 -9.39 8.86 -22.40
CA SER A 91 -10.09 7.80 -23.16
C SER A 91 -9.74 6.38 -22.71
N LEU A 92 -8.53 6.18 -22.17
CA LEU A 92 -8.04 4.91 -21.65
C LEU A 92 -8.73 4.45 -20.35
N PHE A 93 -9.39 5.36 -19.62
CA PHE A 93 -9.97 5.06 -18.31
C PHE A 93 -11.22 4.20 -18.44
N GLU A 94 -12.05 4.47 -19.45
CA GLU A 94 -13.22 3.65 -19.79
C GLU A 94 -12.81 2.20 -20.07
N GLN A 95 -11.81 2.02 -20.94
CA GLN A 95 -11.29 0.69 -21.28
C GLN A 95 -10.64 -0.02 -20.08
N LEU A 96 -10.00 0.72 -19.17
CA LEU A 96 -9.42 0.17 -17.95
C LEU A 96 -10.49 -0.31 -16.96
N LEU A 97 -11.50 0.52 -16.69
CA LEU A 97 -12.49 0.29 -15.64
C LEU A 97 -13.65 -0.61 -16.10
N HIS A 98 -14.13 -0.42 -17.33
CA HIS A 98 -15.35 -1.03 -17.86
C HIS A 98 -15.15 -1.92 -19.08
N GLY A 99 -13.94 -2.03 -19.62
CA GLY A 99 -13.65 -2.91 -20.76
C GLY A 99 -13.94 -4.40 -20.45
N GLU A 100 -14.41 -5.14 -21.47
CA GLU A 100 -14.78 -6.57 -21.41
C GLU A 100 -13.61 -7.54 -21.15
N ALA A 101 -12.36 -7.14 -21.42
CA ALA A 101 -11.20 -8.00 -21.24
C ALA A 101 -10.92 -8.27 -19.74
N PRO A 102 -10.31 -9.41 -19.37
CA PRO A 102 -9.94 -9.69 -17.98
C PRO A 102 -9.09 -8.57 -17.39
N ALA A 103 -9.33 -8.20 -16.12
CA ALA A 103 -8.65 -7.09 -15.46
C ALA A 103 -7.11 -7.09 -15.62
N PRO A 104 -6.38 -8.22 -15.52
CA PRO A 104 -4.93 -8.25 -15.78
C PRO A 104 -4.53 -7.77 -17.19
N VAL A 105 -5.33 -8.12 -18.21
CA VAL A 105 -5.11 -7.68 -19.60
C VAL A 105 -5.40 -6.19 -19.75
N ARG A 106 -6.46 -5.68 -19.10
CA ARG A 106 -6.78 -4.24 -19.09
C ARG A 106 -5.65 -3.41 -18.47
N VAL A 107 -5.09 -3.86 -17.35
CA VAL A 107 -3.94 -3.22 -16.69
C VAL A 107 -2.72 -3.23 -17.61
N ALA A 108 -2.38 -4.37 -18.24
CA ALA A 108 -1.24 -4.46 -19.16
C ALA A 108 -1.37 -3.50 -20.35
N VAL A 109 -2.52 -3.51 -21.03
CA VAL A 109 -2.80 -2.61 -22.17
C VAL A 109 -2.80 -1.13 -21.76
N PHE A 110 -3.31 -0.80 -20.58
CA PHE A 110 -3.29 0.58 -20.07
C PHE A 110 -1.85 1.05 -19.80
N VAL A 111 -1.03 0.23 -19.14
CA VAL A 111 0.38 0.54 -18.85
C VAL A 111 1.20 0.67 -20.13
N GLU A 112 0.99 -0.21 -21.11
CA GLU A 112 1.66 -0.14 -22.42
C GLU A 112 1.33 1.16 -23.18
N LYS A 113 0.07 1.61 -23.14
CA LYS A 113 -0.36 2.85 -23.78
C LYS A 113 0.13 4.13 -23.08
N LEU A 114 0.54 4.05 -21.81
CA LEU A 114 1.15 5.15 -21.06
C LEU A 114 2.68 5.14 -21.11
N ASN A 115 3.26 4.79 -22.27
CA ASN A 115 4.71 4.59 -22.44
C ASN A 115 5.61 5.80 -22.15
N ALA A 116 5.07 7.03 -22.13
CA ALA A 116 5.80 8.24 -21.76
C ALA A 116 5.79 8.53 -20.23
N LEU A 117 5.16 7.67 -19.43
CA LEU A 117 5.18 7.68 -17.96
C LEU A 117 6.10 6.55 -17.43
N ASP A 118 6.72 6.71 -16.26
CA ASP A 118 7.46 5.61 -15.58
C ASP A 118 6.52 4.39 -15.48
N THR A 119 6.93 3.23 -16.01
CA THR A 119 6.07 2.04 -16.12
C THR A 119 5.49 1.62 -14.77
N ARG A 120 6.26 1.79 -13.68
CA ARG A 120 5.80 1.52 -12.31
C ARG A 120 4.78 2.55 -11.82
N LEU A 121 4.88 3.81 -12.24
CA LEU A 121 3.89 4.84 -11.96
C LEU A 121 2.61 4.65 -12.79
N ALA A 122 2.72 4.21 -14.05
CA ALA A 122 1.56 3.82 -14.86
C ALA A 122 0.82 2.61 -14.23
N LEU A 123 1.56 1.64 -13.67
CA LEU A 123 1.00 0.49 -12.94
C LEU A 123 0.32 0.89 -11.62
N GLU A 124 0.96 1.80 -10.84
CA GLU A 124 0.37 2.40 -9.64
C GLU A 124 -0.94 3.14 -9.97
N LEU A 125 -0.97 3.91 -11.07
CA LEU A 125 -2.18 4.58 -11.57
C LEU A 125 -3.26 3.56 -11.98
N ALA A 126 -2.92 2.57 -12.80
CA ALA A 126 -3.87 1.59 -13.33
C ALA A 126 -4.55 0.77 -12.22
N THR A 127 -3.75 0.20 -11.32
CA THR A 127 -4.27 -0.63 -10.22
C THR A 127 -4.85 0.21 -9.10
N GLY A 128 -4.35 1.43 -8.89
CA GLY A 128 -4.95 2.42 -7.99
C GLY A 128 -6.36 2.83 -8.42
N LEU A 129 -6.58 3.14 -9.71
CA LEU A 129 -7.91 3.43 -10.26
C LEU A 129 -8.86 2.23 -10.07
N LEU A 130 -8.42 1.03 -10.43
CA LEU A 130 -9.22 -0.19 -10.31
C LEU A 130 -9.58 -0.52 -8.86
N HIS A 131 -8.61 -0.52 -7.94
CA HIS A 131 -8.84 -0.85 -6.52
C HIS A 131 -9.68 0.22 -5.82
N ASN A 132 -9.45 1.52 -6.07
CA ASN A 132 -10.27 2.56 -5.42
C ASN A 132 -11.70 2.62 -5.99
N THR A 133 -11.94 2.21 -7.25
CA THR A 133 -13.29 2.16 -7.84
C THR A 133 -14.04 0.87 -7.48
N PHE A 134 -13.36 -0.29 -7.53
CA PHE A 134 -13.96 -1.61 -7.29
C PHE A 134 -13.12 -2.41 -6.26
N PRO A 135 -13.06 -1.98 -5.00
CA PRO A 135 -12.12 -2.51 -4.00
C PRO A 135 -12.29 -4.01 -3.73
N SER A 136 -13.52 -4.53 -3.76
CA SER A 136 -13.81 -5.96 -3.57
C SER A 136 -13.51 -6.82 -4.80
N GLN A 137 -13.15 -6.24 -5.94
CA GLN A 137 -12.95 -6.96 -7.21
C GLN A 137 -11.50 -6.89 -7.70
N HIS A 138 -10.76 -5.86 -7.30
CA HIS A 138 -9.48 -5.52 -7.88
C HIS A 138 -8.43 -5.21 -6.82
N TRP A 139 -7.24 -5.76 -7.03
CA TRP A 139 -6.09 -5.62 -6.15
C TRP A 139 -5.33 -4.33 -6.42
N LEU A 140 -4.79 -3.73 -5.38
CA LEU A 140 -3.81 -2.65 -5.48
C LEU A 140 -2.43 -3.24 -5.81
N TRP A 141 -1.67 -2.62 -6.72
CA TRP A 141 -0.25 -2.94 -6.91
C TRP A 141 0.59 -1.66 -6.88
N THR A 142 1.29 -1.47 -5.77
CA THR A 142 2.29 -0.41 -5.57
C THR A 142 3.67 -1.02 -5.34
N ARG A 143 4.73 -0.22 -5.53
CA ARG A 143 6.11 -0.63 -5.22
C ARG A 143 6.33 -1.08 -3.76
N TRP A 144 5.53 -0.57 -2.82
CA TRP A 144 5.62 -0.95 -1.40
C TRP A 144 4.96 -2.32 -1.11
N LEU A 145 3.99 -2.72 -1.93
CA LEU A 145 3.46 -4.10 -1.93
C LEU A 145 4.47 -5.04 -2.61
N TRP A 146 4.87 -4.71 -3.84
CA TRP A 146 5.83 -5.46 -4.64
C TRP A 146 6.45 -4.58 -5.73
N ASP A 147 7.77 -4.36 -5.70
CA ASP A 147 8.54 -3.82 -6.83
C ASP A 147 9.32 -4.96 -7.51
N PRO A 148 8.88 -5.46 -8.68
CA PRO A 148 9.54 -6.55 -9.39
C PRO A 148 10.92 -6.18 -9.94
N THR A 149 11.28 -4.88 -10.00
CA THR A 149 12.58 -4.44 -10.53
C THR A 149 13.74 -4.64 -9.54
N VAL A 150 13.42 -4.62 -8.24
CA VAL A 150 14.40 -4.77 -7.14
C VAL A 150 14.09 -5.94 -6.20
N GLY A 151 12.94 -6.61 -6.37
CA GLY A 151 12.56 -7.77 -5.58
C GLY A 151 12.11 -7.43 -4.14
N THR A 152 11.59 -6.23 -3.91
CA THR A 152 11.25 -5.72 -2.55
C THR A 152 9.77 -5.44 -2.38
N GLY A 153 9.31 -5.36 -1.13
CA GLY A 153 7.93 -5.01 -0.76
C GLY A 153 7.50 -5.79 0.49
N ILE A 154 6.27 -5.58 0.96
CA ILE A 154 5.72 -6.39 2.06
C ILE A 154 5.25 -7.78 1.60
N LEU A 155 4.75 -7.93 0.37
CA LEU A 155 4.19 -9.20 -0.10
C LEU A 155 5.22 -10.35 -0.14
N PRO A 156 6.49 -10.16 -0.58
CA PRO A 156 7.49 -11.22 -0.48
C PRO A 156 7.72 -11.72 0.94
N LEU A 157 7.75 -10.80 1.92
CA LEU A 157 8.01 -11.12 3.33
C LEU A 157 6.87 -11.96 3.91
N LEU A 158 5.62 -11.60 3.59
CA LEU A 158 4.44 -12.36 4.03
C LEU A 158 4.30 -13.70 3.29
N ALA A 159 4.74 -13.79 2.03
CA ALA A 159 4.78 -15.01 1.24
C ALA A 159 5.98 -15.92 1.58
N GLY A 160 6.91 -15.47 2.42
CA GLY A 160 8.17 -16.16 2.71
C GLY A 160 9.07 -16.38 1.48
N SER A 161 8.82 -15.70 0.36
CA SER A 161 9.58 -15.82 -0.90
C SER A 161 9.20 -14.77 -1.95
N VAL A 162 10.13 -14.48 -2.87
CA VAL A 162 9.82 -13.71 -4.11
C VAL A 162 9.22 -14.56 -5.23
N HIS A 163 9.41 -15.88 -5.20
CA HIS A 163 9.11 -16.77 -6.33
C HIS A 163 7.62 -16.74 -6.74
N ASN A 164 6.72 -16.66 -5.77
CA ASN A 164 5.28 -16.57 -6.02
C ASN A 164 4.85 -15.28 -6.73
N LEU A 165 5.67 -14.22 -6.67
CA LEU A 165 5.40 -12.89 -7.21
C LEU A 165 6.13 -12.59 -8.54
N GLN A 166 7.07 -13.45 -8.95
CA GLN A 166 7.77 -13.33 -10.23
C GLN A 166 6.87 -13.77 -11.39
N ALA A 167 6.90 -13.01 -12.49
CA ALA A 167 6.12 -13.25 -13.69
C ALA A 167 6.88 -12.79 -14.94
N ASP A 168 6.63 -13.44 -16.08
CA ASP A 168 7.25 -13.08 -17.36
C ASP A 168 6.62 -11.84 -18.01
N ASN A 169 5.40 -11.47 -17.59
CA ASN A 169 4.68 -10.30 -18.08
C ASN A 169 3.81 -9.65 -16.98
N LEU A 170 3.32 -8.44 -17.28
CA LEU A 170 2.59 -7.61 -16.32
C LEU A 170 1.23 -8.20 -15.92
N ALA A 171 0.51 -8.84 -16.84
CA ALA A 171 -0.80 -9.42 -16.57
C ALA A 171 -0.69 -10.58 -15.57
N ASP A 172 0.24 -11.52 -15.81
CA ASP A 172 0.52 -12.62 -14.88
C ASP A 172 1.06 -12.11 -13.55
N GLY A 173 1.86 -11.03 -13.57
CA GLY A 173 2.29 -10.33 -12.36
C GLY A 173 1.12 -9.80 -11.53
N TYR A 174 0.10 -9.22 -12.16
CA TYR A 174 -1.08 -8.70 -11.45
C TYR A 174 -1.93 -9.83 -10.84
N VAL A 175 -2.07 -10.96 -11.54
CA VAL A 175 -2.71 -12.17 -10.99
C VAL A 175 -1.96 -12.68 -9.76
N ARG A 176 -0.62 -12.75 -9.82
CA ARG A 176 0.23 -13.21 -8.71
C ARG A 176 0.21 -12.28 -7.51
N VAL A 177 0.30 -10.97 -7.73
CA VAL A 177 0.12 -9.97 -6.66
C VAL A 177 -1.25 -10.12 -6.01
N GLY A 178 -2.31 -10.32 -6.80
CA GLY A 178 -3.64 -10.60 -6.28
C GLY A 178 -3.72 -11.87 -5.43
N ALA A 179 -3.14 -12.98 -5.90
CA ALA A 179 -3.11 -14.24 -5.16
C ALA A 179 -2.36 -14.12 -3.81
N VAL A 180 -1.18 -13.48 -3.81
CA VAL A 180 -0.40 -13.28 -2.58
C VAL A 180 -1.06 -12.25 -1.64
N THR A 181 -1.72 -11.23 -2.19
CA THR A 181 -2.55 -10.29 -1.41
C THR A 181 -3.75 -10.99 -0.78
N ALA A 182 -4.40 -11.93 -1.46
CA ALA A 182 -5.46 -12.74 -0.86
C ALA A 182 -4.91 -13.66 0.25
N MET A 183 -3.71 -14.20 0.09
CA MET A 183 -3.05 -15.01 1.12
C MET A 183 -2.67 -14.20 2.38
N SER A 184 -2.35 -12.91 2.26
CA SER A 184 -1.98 -12.08 3.42
C SER A 184 -3.11 -11.90 4.44
N VAL A 185 -4.37 -12.08 4.04
CA VAL A 185 -5.54 -12.02 4.93
C VAL A 185 -5.39 -13.02 6.08
N LYS A 186 -5.00 -14.28 5.78
CA LYS A 186 -4.78 -15.31 6.81
C LYS A 186 -3.67 -14.98 7.79
N PHE A 187 -2.64 -14.27 7.32
CA PHE A 187 -1.58 -13.78 8.20
C PHE A 187 -2.11 -12.66 9.10
N GLY A 188 -2.91 -11.73 8.56
CA GLY A 188 -3.56 -10.66 9.32
C GLY A 188 -4.58 -11.15 10.36
N GLU A 189 -5.37 -12.17 10.04
CA GLU A 189 -6.23 -12.90 10.99
C GLU A 189 -5.42 -13.39 12.21
N GLY A 190 -4.23 -13.95 11.97
CA GLY A 190 -3.30 -14.40 13.00
C GLY A 190 -2.62 -13.30 13.84
N THR A 191 -2.84 -12.01 13.55
CA THR A 191 -2.34 -10.88 14.35
C THR A 191 -3.39 -10.25 15.27
N GLY A 192 -4.67 -10.62 15.13
CA GLY A 192 -5.77 -9.97 15.86
C GLY A 192 -6.17 -8.58 15.33
N LEU A 193 -5.54 -8.08 14.25
CA LEU A 193 -5.89 -6.79 13.63
C LEU A 193 -7.16 -6.86 12.76
N PHE A 194 -7.52 -8.05 12.27
CA PHE A 194 -8.78 -8.30 11.56
C PHE A 194 -9.91 -8.54 12.57
N THR A 195 -10.35 -7.46 13.21
CA THR A 195 -11.47 -7.51 14.17
C THR A 195 -12.82 -7.53 13.45
N PRO A 196 -13.89 -8.05 14.08
CA PRO A 196 -15.25 -7.99 13.52
C PRO A 196 -15.69 -6.58 13.12
N ALA A 197 -15.27 -5.56 13.88
CA ALA A 197 -15.56 -4.15 13.58
C ALA A 197 -14.89 -3.64 12.28
N LEU A 198 -13.86 -4.34 11.78
CA LEU A 198 -13.19 -4.09 10.50
C LEU A 198 -13.73 -4.99 9.38
N THR A 199 -13.99 -6.27 9.67
CA THR A 199 -14.34 -7.28 8.65
C THR A 199 -15.82 -7.38 8.33
N ASP A 200 -16.70 -7.05 9.29
CA ASP A 200 -18.14 -7.28 9.17
C ASP A 200 -18.88 -5.99 8.74
N ASP A 201 -18.21 -4.83 8.82
CA ASP A 201 -18.71 -3.57 8.26
C ASP A 201 -18.53 -3.57 6.72
N PRO A 202 -19.62 -3.48 5.94
CA PRO A 202 -19.55 -3.59 4.48
C PRO A 202 -18.84 -2.41 3.79
N LYS A 203 -18.62 -1.29 4.48
CA LYS A 203 -17.82 -0.16 3.97
C LYS A 203 -16.32 -0.39 4.17
N ARG A 204 -15.95 -1.00 5.30
CA ARG A 204 -14.55 -1.21 5.70
C ARG A 204 -13.95 -2.50 5.14
N ALA A 205 -14.73 -3.58 5.08
CA ALA A 205 -14.27 -4.90 4.65
C ALA A 205 -13.50 -4.90 3.30
N PRO A 206 -13.91 -4.14 2.26
CA PRO A 206 -13.16 -4.06 1.00
C PRO A 206 -11.76 -3.44 1.12
N PHE A 207 -11.50 -2.68 2.19
CA PHE A 207 -10.26 -1.95 2.44
C PHE A 207 -9.42 -2.52 3.59
N ALA A 208 -9.96 -3.46 4.36
CA ALA A 208 -9.33 -4.04 5.54
C ALA A 208 -7.90 -4.55 5.28
N ASN A 209 -7.71 -5.34 4.21
CA ASN A 209 -6.39 -5.88 3.87
C ASN A 209 -5.42 -4.79 3.36
N SER A 210 -5.93 -3.76 2.65
CA SER A 210 -5.10 -2.62 2.20
C SER A 210 -4.60 -1.78 3.39
N ALA A 211 -5.46 -1.54 4.39
CA ALA A 211 -5.09 -0.90 5.65
C ALA A 211 -4.06 -1.73 6.43
N PHE A 212 -4.32 -3.04 6.60
CA PHE A 212 -3.41 -3.96 7.26
C PHE A 212 -2.03 -4.02 6.58
N LEU A 213 -1.97 -4.18 5.26
CA LEU A 213 -0.71 -4.29 4.52
C LEU A 213 0.12 -3.00 4.60
N ALA A 214 -0.52 -1.83 4.63
CA ALA A 214 0.16 -0.55 4.84
C ALA A 214 0.74 -0.43 6.26
N CYS A 215 0.05 -0.94 7.28
CA CYS A 215 0.58 -1.06 8.64
C CYS A 215 1.75 -2.06 8.70
N ALA A 216 1.62 -3.24 8.09
CA ALA A 216 2.68 -4.26 8.03
C ALA A 216 3.96 -3.76 7.35
N TYR A 217 3.83 -3.06 6.21
CA TYR A 217 5.00 -2.43 5.56
C TYR A 217 5.58 -1.29 6.40
N SER A 218 4.74 -0.51 7.08
CA SER A 218 5.21 0.54 8.00
C SER A 218 6.02 -0.06 9.16
N VAL A 219 5.53 -1.13 9.79
CA VAL A 219 6.24 -1.86 10.84
C VAL A 219 7.57 -2.43 10.33
N TYR A 220 7.58 -3.06 9.16
CA TYR A 220 8.81 -3.55 8.51
C TYR A 220 9.83 -2.44 8.24
N LEU A 221 9.39 -1.29 7.72
CA LEU A 221 10.26 -0.12 7.52
C LEU A 221 10.83 0.39 8.85
N TYR A 222 10.02 0.50 9.90
CA TYR A 222 10.49 0.92 11.22
C TYR A 222 11.46 -0.11 11.83
N GLY A 223 11.18 -1.41 11.73
CA GLY A 223 12.09 -2.46 12.18
C GLY A 223 13.45 -2.41 11.48
N THR A 224 13.46 -2.27 10.15
CA THR A 224 14.72 -2.21 9.37
C THR A 224 15.48 -0.88 9.52
N THR A 225 14.82 0.22 9.87
CA THR A 225 15.45 1.55 9.98
C THR A 225 15.77 1.96 11.42
N SER A 226 14.89 1.73 12.40
CA SER A 226 15.14 2.13 13.79
C SER A 226 16.30 1.39 14.45
N TRP A 227 16.63 0.19 13.97
CA TRP A 227 17.83 -0.56 14.37
C TRP A 227 19.14 0.00 13.77
N ARG A 228 19.04 0.95 12.82
CA ARG A 228 20.17 1.58 12.11
C ARG A 228 20.32 3.08 12.38
N LEU A 229 19.42 3.68 13.17
CA LEU A 229 19.28 5.13 13.32
C LEU A 229 19.37 5.58 14.78
N SER A 230 19.91 6.78 14.99
CA SER A 230 20.00 7.42 16.31
C SER A 230 18.62 7.83 16.83
N ARG A 231 18.49 8.02 18.16
CA ARG A 231 17.23 8.47 18.79
C ARG A 231 16.68 9.77 18.18
N GLU A 232 17.57 10.70 17.83
CA GLU A 232 17.23 11.98 17.19
C GLU A 232 16.59 11.78 15.82
N PHE A 233 17.11 10.84 15.03
CA PHE A 233 16.59 10.54 13.70
C PHE A 233 15.28 9.74 13.75
N ASN A 234 15.11 8.87 14.75
CA ASN A 234 13.84 8.19 15.01
C ASN A 234 12.69 9.19 15.32
N GLY A 235 13.00 10.34 15.93
CA GLY A 235 12.06 11.43 16.14
C GLY A 235 11.57 12.15 14.88
N LEU A 236 12.22 11.94 13.73
CA LEU A 236 11.81 12.48 12.43
C LEU A 236 10.85 11.55 11.66
N LEU A 237 10.64 10.31 12.11
CA LEU A 237 9.81 9.33 11.41
C LEU A 237 8.30 9.54 11.71
N PRO A 238 7.38 9.50 10.72
CA PRO A 238 6.00 10.04 10.80
C PRO A 238 5.00 9.63 11.90
N THR A 239 5.32 8.62 12.72
CA THR A 239 4.44 7.64 13.41
C THR A 239 3.86 6.56 12.48
N LEU A 240 3.72 5.32 12.98
CA LEU A 240 3.25 4.16 12.20
C LEU A 240 1.91 4.40 11.48
N PRO A 241 0.84 4.91 12.14
CA PRO A 241 -0.45 5.10 11.47
C PRO A 241 -0.43 6.21 10.41
N ASN A 242 0.49 7.16 10.52
CA ASN A 242 0.69 8.22 9.53
C ASN A 242 1.59 7.77 8.37
N MET A 243 2.52 6.84 8.61
CA MET A 243 3.26 6.17 7.54
C MET A 243 2.31 5.32 6.68
N ALA A 244 1.45 4.53 7.32
CA ALA A 244 0.43 3.71 6.65
C ALA A 244 -0.51 4.56 5.78
N ARG A 245 -1.05 5.66 6.33
CA ARG A 245 -1.83 6.65 5.58
C ARG A 245 -1.09 7.19 4.36
N ARG A 246 0.19 7.58 4.51
CA ARG A 246 1.01 8.12 3.41
C ARG A 246 1.23 7.09 2.29
N LEU A 247 1.47 5.82 2.62
CA LEU A 247 1.63 4.74 1.64
C LEU A 247 0.36 4.51 0.80
N LEU A 248 -0.80 4.81 1.39
CA LEU A 248 -2.13 4.66 0.78
C LEU A 248 -2.63 5.92 0.07
N GLY A 249 -1.88 7.03 0.06
CA GLY A 249 -2.32 8.31 -0.52
C GLY A 249 -3.37 9.04 0.32
N LEU A 250 -3.39 8.81 1.64
CA LEU A 250 -4.25 9.50 2.61
C LEU A 250 -3.53 10.69 3.26
N LYS A 251 -4.32 11.61 3.83
CA LYS A 251 -3.79 12.78 4.55
C LYS A 251 -3.22 12.34 5.91
N LYS A 252 -2.24 13.09 6.43
CA LYS A 252 -1.74 12.87 7.80
C LYS A 252 -2.86 13.19 8.80
N SER A 253 -3.13 12.29 9.73
CA SER A 253 -3.99 12.57 10.88
C SER A 253 -3.19 13.32 11.96
N PRO A 254 -3.75 14.36 12.61
CA PRO A 254 -3.07 15.01 13.73
C PRO A 254 -2.89 13.99 14.86
N SER A 255 -1.62 13.71 15.22
CA SER A 255 -1.31 12.87 16.37
C SER A 255 -1.99 13.47 17.62
N PRO A 256 -2.56 12.65 18.54
CA PRO A 256 -2.94 13.15 19.84
C PRO A 256 -1.69 13.74 20.48
N GLN A 257 -1.74 15.02 20.85
CA GLN A 257 -0.64 15.65 21.56
C GLN A 257 -0.53 14.96 22.92
N THR A 258 0.60 14.34 23.21
CA THR A 258 0.94 13.95 24.58
C THR A 258 0.82 15.21 25.43
N PRO A 259 -0.03 15.22 26.49
CA PRO A 259 -0.10 16.38 27.37
C PRO A 259 1.31 16.68 27.88
N LEU A 260 1.73 17.95 27.77
CA LEU A 260 2.94 18.40 28.45
C LEU A 260 2.81 18.00 29.93
N PRO A 261 3.84 17.40 30.54
CA PRO A 261 3.79 17.14 31.96
C PRO A 261 3.57 18.47 32.69
N MET A 262 2.42 18.59 33.36
CA MET A 262 2.12 19.70 34.24
C MET A 262 3.26 19.76 35.26
N GLY A 263 4.04 20.84 35.22
CA GLY A 263 5.26 20.95 36.01
C GLY A 263 4.94 20.89 37.50
N GLU A 264 5.43 19.87 38.19
CA GLU A 264 5.61 19.93 39.64
C GLU A 264 6.70 20.96 39.95
N GLY A 265 6.33 22.02 40.68
CA GLY A 265 7.18 23.20 40.90
C GLY A 265 6.34 24.36 41.42
N GLN A 266 5.82 24.26 42.65
CA GLN A 266 6.44 24.81 43.87
C GLN A 266 6.26 26.34 44.00
N GLY A 267 5.54 26.74 45.03
CA GLY A 267 5.14 28.11 45.37
C GLY A 267 4.04 28.08 46.41
#